data_AF-A0A1C5V3E2-F1
#
_entry.id   AF-A0A1C5V3E2-F1
#
_cell.length_a   1.000
_cell.length_b   1.000
_cell.length_c   1.000
_cell.angle_alpha   90.00
_cell.angle_beta   90.00
_cell.angle_gamma   90.00
#
_symmetry.space_group_name_H-M   'P 1'
#
loop_
_entity.id
_entity.type
_entity.pdbx_description
1 polymer ?
#
loop_
_entity_poly.entity_id
_entity_poly.type
_entity_poly.pdbx_seq_one_letter_code
_entity_poly.pdbx_strand_id
1 'polypeptide(L)' 'MPKPFTATGKKNLIGANLIALRKKYHLSQRGLAHELQLAGYDMDKNVITRIETQQRYVTDIEIKALCDLFNVSFEDLIK' A
#
# COMPACT_ATOMS: atom_id res chain seq x y z
N MET A 1 2.86 23.81 -4.53
CA MET A 1 2.59 23.59 -3.09
C MET A 1 3.46 22.44 -2.59
N PRO A 2 4.10 22.56 -1.41
CA PRO A 2 4.81 21.44 -0.81
C PRO A 2 3.82 20.33 -0.44
N LYS A 3 4.13 19.08 -0.78
CA LYS A 3 3.31 17.94 -0.37
C LYS A 3 3.56 17.65 1.12
N PRO A 4 2.53 17.30 1.90
CA PRO A 4 2.71 17.01 3.31
C PRO A 4 3.61 15.79 3.50
N PHE A 5 4.32 15.74 4.62
CA PHE A 5 5.07 14.57 5.07
C PHE A 5 4.58 14.20 6.46
N THR A 6 4.82 12.97 6.89
CA THR A 6 4.66 12.62 8.31
C THR A 6 5.64 13.44 9.16
N ALA A 7 5.42 13.47 10.49
CA ALA A 7 6.38 14.06 11.43
C ALA A 7 7.81 13.49 11.32
N THR A 8 7.94 12.30 10.72
CA THR A 8 9.19 11.58 10.49
C THR A 8 9.71 11.68 9.05
N GLY A 9 9.11 12.53 8.20
CA GLY A 9 9.55 12.76 6.82
C GLY A 9 9.10 11.71 5.80
N LYS A 10 8.19 10.81 6.16
CA LYS A 10 7.66 9.76 5.28
C LYS A 10 6.53 10.28 4.40
N LYS A 11 6.34 9.67 3.22
CA LYS A 11 5.34 10.09 2.23
C LYS A 11 3.99 9.38 2.33
N ASN A 12 3.89 8.32 3.13
CA ASN A 12 2.61 7.66 3.43
C ASN A 12 2.62 7.08 4.85
N LEU A 13 1.42 6.74 5.33
CA LEU A 13 1.18 6.20 6.66
C LEU A 13 1.18 4.67 6.70
N ILE A 14 0.89 4.02 5.56
CA ILE A 14 0.52 2.61 5.53
C ILE A 14 1.69 1.64 5.31
N GLY A 15 2.89 2.13 4.96
CA GLY A 15 3.96 1.28 4.44
C GLY A 15 4.36 0.12 5.36
N ALA A 16 4.41 0.34 6.68
CA ALA A 16 4.73 -0.72 7.65
C ALA A 16 3.62 -1.77 7.74
N ASN A 17 2.36 -1.34 7.78
CA ASN A 17 1.20 -2.22 7.87
C ASN A 17 0.96 -3.00 6.60
N LEU A 18 1.21 -2.37 5.45
CA LEU A 18 1.15 -3.05 4.17
C LEU A 18 2.14 -4.22 4.11
N ILE A 19 3.36 -4.06 4.66
CA ILE A 19 4.32 -5.16 4.77
C ILE A 19 3.74 -6.28 5.65
N ALA A 20 3.15 -5.93 6.80
CA ALA A 20 2.57 -6.89 7.73
C ALA A 20 1.40 -7.66 7.11
N LEU A 21 0.46 -6.97 6.47
CA LEU A 21 -0.66 -7.56 5.74
C LEU A 21 -0.17 -8.45 4.60
N ARG A 22 0.73 -7.94 3.75
CA ARG A 22 1.27 -8.74 2.64
C ARG A 22 1.90 -10.05 3.13
N LYS A 23 2.66 -10.00 4.23
CA LYS A 23 3.26 -11.20 4.84
C LYS A 23 2.22 -12.13 5.46
N LYS A 24 1.18 -11.58 6.11
CA LYS A 24 0.06 -12.35 6.67
C LYS A 24 -0.68 -13.16 5.60
N TYR A 25 -0.79 -12.61 4.38
CA TYR A 25 -1.40 -13.28 3.22
C TYR A 25 -0.38 -14.05 2.36
N HIS A 26 0.86 -14.21 2.84
CA HIS A 26 1.93 -14.95 2.16
C HIS A 26 2.27 -14.45 0.75
N LEU A 27 2.04 -13.16 0.47
CA LEU A 27 2.31 -12.57 -0.84
C LEU A 27 3.73 -12.02 -0.91
N SER A 28 4.40 -12.23 -2.05
CA SER A 28 5.57 -11.41 -2.40
C SER A 28 5.12 -10.02 -2.89
N GLN A 29 6.02 -9.04 -2.99
CA GLN A 29 5.64 -7.74 -3.58
C GLN A 29 5.11 -7.89 -5.03
N ARG A 30 5.65 -8.85 -5.79
CA ARG A 30 5.15 -9.20 -7.13
C ARG A 30 3.79 -9.88 -7.05
N GLY A 31 3.60 -10.76 -6.06
CA GLY A 31 2.33 -11.43 -5.81
C GLY A 31 1.22 -10.42 -5.50
N LEU A 32 1.48 -9.47 -4.61
CA LEU A 32 0.52 -8.40 -4.31
C LEU A 32 0.18 -7.56 -5.55
N ALA A 33 1.19 -7.15 -6.33
CA ALA A 33 0.97 -6.44 -7.59
C ALA A 33 0.09 -7.26 -8.56
N HIS A 34 0.33 -8.57 -8.67
CA HIS A 34 -0.46 -9.46 -9.51
C HIS A 34 -1.91 -9.60 -9.03
N GLU A 35 -2.15 -9.79 -7.73
CA GLU A 35 -3.51 -9.85 -7.18
C GLU A 35 -4.28 -8.55 -7.41
N LEU A 36 -3.63 -7.40 -7.24
CA LEU A 36 -4.23 -6.10 -7.54
C LEU A 36 -4.59 -5.97 -9.03
N GLN A 37 -3.71 -6.44 -9.92
CA GLN A 37 -3.96 -6.42 -11.36
C GLN A 37 -5.14 -7.32 -11.75
N LEU A 38 -5.27 -8.50 -11.14
CA LEU A 38 -6.44 -9.38 -11.31
C LEU A 38 -7.73 -8.73 -10.81
N ALA A 39 -7.65 -7.91 -9.77
CA ALA A 39 -8.77 -7.12 -9.25
C ALA A 39 -9.06 -5.84 -10.08
N GLY A 40 -8.33 -5.60 -11.18
CA GLY A 40 -8.53 -4.47 -12.08
C GLY A 40 -7.74 -3.20 -11.71
N TYR A 41 -6.82 -3.29 -10.74
CA TYR A 41 -5.96 -2.18 -10.32
C TYR A 41 -4.56 -2.32 -10.94
N ASP A 42 -4.20 -1.40 -11.83
CA ASP A 42 -2.89 -1.40 -12.47
C ASP A 42 -1.80 -0.91 -11.51
N MET A 43 -1.14 -1.85 -10.84
CA MET A 43 -0.02 -1.59 -9.94
C MET A 43 1.11 -2.57 -10.18
N ASP A 44 2.31 -2.05 -10.41
CA ASP A 44 3.51 -2.88 -10.53
C ASP A 44 4.21 -3.13 -9.18
N LYS A 45 5.20 -4.02 -9.19
CA LYS A 45 6.03 -4.33 -8.01
C LYS A 45 6.69 -3.09 -7.42
N ASN A 46 7.15 -2.14 -8.25
CA ASN A 46 7.88 -0.96 -7.81
C ASN A 46 6.98 0.04 -7.10
N VAL A 47 5.71 0.14 -7.50
CA VAL A 47 4.69 0.89 -6.76
C VAL A 47 4.58 0.31 -5.36
N ILE A 48 4.38 -1.01 -5.23
CA ILE A 48 4.34 -1.69 -3.92
C ILE A 48 5.62 -1.43 -3.11
N THR A 49 6.80 -1.61 -3.70
CA THR A 49 8.08 -1.35 -3.01
C THR A 49 8.18 0.07 -2.49
N ARG A 50 7.75 1.08 -3.27
CA ARG A 50 7.83 2.49 -2.87
C ARG A 50 6.79 2.87 -1.82
N ILE A 51 5.65 2.19 -1.79
CA ILE A 51 4.66 2.33 -0.72
C ILE A 51 5.23 1.76 0.57
N GLU A 52 5.72 0.51 0.55
CA GLU A 52 6.30 -0.17 1.71
C GLU A 52 7.50 0.56 2.30
N THR A 53 8.36 1.13 1.44
CA THR A 53 9.52 1.96 1.87
C THR A 53 9.17 3.42 2.17
N GLN A 54 7.89 3.79 2.08
CA GLN A 54 7.37 5.14 2.36
C GLN A 54 8.00 6.26 1.50
N GLN A 55 8.48 5.88 0.30
CA GLN A 55 9.10 6.76 -0.71
C GLN A 55 8.11 7.34 -1.73
N ARG A 56 6.82 7.06 -1.55
CA ARG A 56 5.71 7.52 -2.41
C ARG A 56 4.44 7.79 -1.60
N TYR A 57 3.66 8.75 -2.09
CA TYR A 57 2.28 9.02 -1.66
C TYR A 57 1.32 7.96 -2.19
N VAL A 58 0.34 7.60 -1.38
CA VAL A 58 -0.71 6.65 -1.74
C VAL A 58 -1.98 7.44 -1.99
N THR A 59 -2.61 7.19 -3.13
CA THR A 59 -3.90 7.78 -3.52
C THR A 59 -5.05 7.06 -2.81
N ASP A 60 -6.20 7.71 -2.72
CA ASP A 60 -7.44 7.11 -2.23
C ASP A 60 -7.86 5.86 -3.03
N ILE A 61 -7.65 5.84 -4.34
CA ILE A 61 -7.88 4.67 -5.21
C ILE A 61 -6.99 3.50 -4.80
N GLU A 62 -5.68 3.74 -4.61
CA GLU A 62 -4.73 2.71 -4.16
C GLU A 62 -5.08 2.22 -2.74
N ILE A 63 -5.50 3.12 -1.84
CA ILE A 63 -5.99 2.75 -0.50
C ILE A 63 -7.20 1.84 -0.61
N LYS A 64 -8.22 2.22 -1.39
CA LYS A 64 -9.43 1.43 -1.59
C LYS A 64 -9.10 0.05 -2.15
N ALA A 65 -8.21 -0.02 -3.14
CA ALA A 65 -7.77 -1.29 -3.73
C ALA A 65 -7.15 -2.24 -2.69
N LEU A 66 -6.32 -1.70 -1.79
CA LEU A 66 -5.69 -2.48 -0.72
C LEU A 66 -6.71 -2.91 0.34
N CYS A 67 -7.64 -2.03 0.71
CA CYS A 67 -8.74 -2.36 1.62
C CYS A 67 -9.61 -3.50 1.05
N ASP A 68 -10.01 -3.38 -0.22
CA ASP A 68 -10.83 -4.37 -0.92
C ASP A 68 -10.11 -5.72 -1.01
N LEU A 69 -8.84 -5.72 -1.42
CA LEU A 69 -8.06 -6.94 -1.60
C LEU A 69 -7.84 -7.69 -0.28
N PHE A 70 -7.48 -6.98 0.78
CA PHE A 70 -7.22 -7.60 2.08
C PHE A 70 -8.48 -7.76 2.94
N ASN A 71 -9.63 -7.23 2.50
CA ASN A 71 -10.86 -7.16 3.27
C ASN A 71 -10.64 -6.52 4.66
N VAL A 72 -10.01 -5.34 4.66
CA VAL A 72 -9.69 -4.56 5.87
C VAL A 72 -10.21 -3.13 5.76
N SER A 73 -10.40 -2.46 6.90
CA SER A 73 -10.75 -1.04 6.94
C SER A 73 -9.55 -0.13 6.66
N PHE A 74 -9.81 1.13 6.33
CA PHE A 74 -8.73 2.12 6.20
C PHE A 74 -7.98 2.31 7.53
N GLU A 75 -8.71 2.27 8.65
CA GLU A 75 -8.18 2.33 10.00
C GLU A 75 -7.18 1.20 10.25
N ASP A 76 -7.47 -0.02 9.78
CA ASP A 76 -6.53 -1.14 9.90
C ASP A 76 -5.26 -0.96 9.06
N LEU A 77 -5.34 -0.23 7.95
CA LEU A 77 -4.20 0.09 7.10
C LEU A 77 -3.27 1.15 7.70
N ILE A 78 -3.79 2.05 8.54
CA ILE A 78 -3.00 3.15 9.14
C ILE A 78 -2.54 2.94 10.59
N LYS A 79 -2.98 1.86 11.26
CA LYS A 79 -2.66 1.53 12.67
C LYS A 79 -1.17 1.33 12.95
#